data_AF-A0A7C7RTV6-F1
#
_entry.id   AF-A0A7C7RTV6-F1
#
_cell.length_a   1.000
_cell.length_b   1.000
_cell.length_c   1.000
_cell.angle_alpha   90.00
_cell.angle_beta   90.00
_cell.angle_gamma   90.00
#
_symmetry.space_group_name_H-M   'P 1'
#
loop_
_entity.id
_entity.type
_entity.pdbx_description
1 polymer ?
#
loop_
_entity_poly.entity_id
_entity_poly.type
_entity_poly.pdbx_seq_one_letter_code
_entity_poly.pdbx_strand_id
1 'polypeptide(L)'
;MARIYNPREIEERLYQWWEERGYFRPETQVEKGRADVDGPRFCITMPPPNVTGALHLGHAMTAAVEDLMTRYHRMRGFETLFLPGSDHAGI
;
A
#
# COMPACT_ATOMS: atom_id res chain seq x y z
N MET A 1 27.84 -2.98 4.50
CA MET A 1 26.72 -3.62 3.77
C MET A 1 26.98 -5.11 3.70
N ALA A 2 25.93 -5.94 3.82
CA ALA A 2 26.05 -7.39 3.62
C ALA A 2 26.53 -7.68 2.19
N ARG A 3 27.33 -8.74 2.03
CA ARG A 3 27.91 -9.12 0.73
C ARG A 3 26.90 -9.78 -0.21
N ILE A 4 25.78 -10.26 0.34
CA ILE A 4 24.65 -10.89 -0.35
C ILE A 4 23.36 -10.26 0.21
N TYR A 5 22.43 -9.92 -0.67
CA TYR A 5 21.12 -9.36 -0.31
C TYR A 5 20.23 -10.44 0.33
N ASN A 6 19.71 -10.17 1.53
CA ASN A 6 18.74 -11.01 2.22
C ASN A 6 17.34 -10.34 2.16
N PRO A 7 16.47 -10.72 1.21
CA PRO A 7 15.16 -10.07 1.04
C PRO A 7 14.32 -10.17 2.30
N ARG A 8 14.29 -11.35 2.94
CA ARG A 8 13.44 -11.61 4.09
C ARG A 8 13.69 -10.62 5.23
N GLU A 9 14.94 -10.50 5.65
CA GLU A 9 15.33 -9.61 6.75
C GLU A 9 15.09 -8.13 6.42
N ILE A 10 15.35 -7.75 5.17
CA ILE A 10 15.23 -6.36 4.72
C ILE A 10 13.76 -5.96 4.59
N GLU A 11 12.94 -6.80 3.97
CA GLU A 11 11.51 -6.58 3.76
C GLU A 11 10.74 -6.57 5.08
N GLU A 12 10.99 -7.55 5.98
CA GLU A 12 10.37 -7.60 7.31
C GLU A 12 10.67 -6.32 8.11
N ARG A 13 11.94 -5.91 8.16
CA ARG A 13 12.36 -4.69 8.87
C ARG A 13 11.78 -3.42 8.26
N LEU A 14 11.73 -3.32 6.93
CA LEU A 14 11.17 -2.15 6.23
C LEU A 14 9.67 -2.03 6.45
N TYR A 15 8.95 -3.16 6.39
CA TYR A 15 7.51 -3.18 6.57
C TYR A 15 7.12 -2.77 8.00
N GLN A 16 7.77 -3.35 9.00
CA GLN A 16 7.57 -2.96 10.41
C GLN A 16 7.82 -1.47 10.63
N TRP A 17 8.91 -0.94 10.08
CA TRP A 17 9.20 0.48 10.16
C TRP A 17 8.12 1.34 9.49
N TRP A 18 7.51 0.87 8.40
CA TRP A 18 6.40 1.57 7.75
C TRP A 18 5.14 1.61 8.61
N GLU A 19 4.79 0.50 9.23
CA GLU A 19 3.64 0.38 10.12
C GLU A 19 3.81 1.25 11.37
N GLU A 20 4.94 1.13 12.07
CA GLU A 20 5.25 1.91 13.29
C GLU A 20 5.22 3.41 13.03
N ARG A 21 5.64 3.85 11.84
CA ARG A 21 5.66 5.27 11.44
C ARG A 21 4.34 5.76 10.84
N GLY A 22 3.34 4.88 10.73
CA GLY A 22 2.03 5.20 10.16
C GLY A 22 2.06 5.53 8.67
N TYR A 23 3.06 5.11 7.89
CA TYR A 23 3.19 5.54 6.49
C TYR A 23 2.09 5.01 5.55
N PHE A 24 1.28 4.06 6.01
CA PHE A 24 0.09 3.60 5.30
C PHE A 24 -1.16 4.47 5.55
N ARG A 25 -1.08 5.45 6.47
CA ARG A 25 -2.19 6.32 6.85
C ARG A 25 -2.21 7.61 6.01
N PRO A 26 -3.35 8.01 5.43
CA PRO A 26 -3.49 9.30 4.74
C PRO A 26 -3.13 10.50 5.63
N GLU A 27 -3.55 10.48 6.89
CA GLU A 27 -3.37 11.57 7.85
C GLU A 27 -1.89 11.85 8.10
N THR A 28 -1.07 10.79 8.18
CA THR A 28 0.38 10.88 8.33
C THR A 28 1.05 11.58 7.14
N GLN A 29 0.45 11.56 5.94
CA GLN A 29 0.97 12.28 4.78
C GLN A 29 0.76 13.79 4.97
N VAL A 30 -0.38 14.21 5.51
CA VAL A 30 -0.69 15.61 5.82
C VAL A 30 0.18 16.11 6.98
N GLU A 31 0.26 15.36 8.09
CA GLU A 31 1.06 15.72 9.28
C GLU A 31 2.55 15.93 8.95
N LYS A 32 3.09 15.15 8.00
CA LYS A 32 4.49 15.23 7.57
C LYS A 32 4.72 16.27 6.45
N GLY A 33 3.72 17.07 6.10
CA GLY A 33 3.78 18.07 5.03
C GLY A 33 4.05 17.46 3.65
N ARG A 34 3.63 16.20 3.44
CA ARG A 34 3.76 15.49 2.17
C ARG A 34 2.50 15.62 1.30
N ALA A 35 1.38 16.02 1.88
CA ALA A 35 0.14 16.37 1.21
C ALA A 35 -0.49 17.59 1.93
N ASP A 36 -1.31 18.33 1.21
CA ASP A 36 -2.10 19.45 1.76
C ASP A 36 -3.48 18.92 2.21
N VAL A 37 -4.04 19.49 3.28
CA VAL A 37 -5.37 19.16 3.79
C VAL A 37 -6.46 19.43 2.76
N ASP A 38 -6.29 20.50 1.97
CA ASP A 38 -7.17 20.89 0.86
C ASP A 38 -6.60 20.45 -0.50
N GLY A 39 -5.58 19.58 -0.47
CA GLY A 39 -4.87 19.08 -1.63
C GLY A 39 -5.60 18.00 -2.42
N PRO A 40 -5.02 17.58 -3.56
CA PRO A 40 -5.60 16.53 -4.37
C PRO A 40 -5.51 15.16 -3.68
N ARG A 41 -6.52 14.31 -3.91
CA ARG A 41 -6.66 12.99 -3.28
C ARG A 41 -6.58 11.88 -4.33
N PHE A 42 -5.99 10.75 -3.96
CA PHE A 42 -5.94 9.55 -4.81
C PHE A 42 -6.29 8.33 -3.97
N CYS A 43 -7.32 7.58 -4.37
CA CYS A 43 -7.78 6.41 -3.65
C CYS A 43 -7.90 5.21 -4.59
N ILE A 44 -7.38 4.06 -4.16
CA ILE A 44 -7.68 2.76 -4.75
C ILE A 44 -8.33 1.92 -3.66
N THR A 45 -9.52 1.40 -3.95
CA THR A 45 -10.14 0.32 -3.19
C THR A 45 -9.76 -0.98 -3.88
N MET A 46 -9.04 -1.87 -3.21
CA MET A 46 -8.75 -3.19 -3.78
C MET A 46 -10.10 -3.89 -3.97
N PRO A 47 -10.48 -4.27 -5.22
CA PRO A 47 -11.71 -5.00 -5.43
C PRO A 47 -11.58 -6.29 -4.60
N PRO A 48 -12.55 -6.55 -3.71
CA PRO A 48 -12.35 -7.58 -2.74
C PRO A 48 -12.19 -8.94 -3.45
N PRO A 49 -11.14 -9.72 -3.15
CA PRO A 49 -10.99 -11.03 -3.76
C PRO A 49 -12.16 -11.90 -3.30
N ASN A 50 -12.77 -12.64 -4.24
CA ASN A 50 -13.66 -13.74 -3.89
C ASN A 50 -12.87 -14.67 -2.96
N VAL A 51 -13.37 -14.92 -1.76
CA VAL A 51 -12.71 -15.76 -0.74
C VAL A 51 -12.85 -17.24 -1.14
N THR A 52 -12.23 -17.64 -2.25
CA THR A 52 -12.40 -18.99 -2.83
C THR A 52 -11.10 -19.77 -2.98
N GLY A 53 -9.94 -19.24 -2.56
CA GLY A 53 -8.68 -19.98 -2.63
C GLY A 53 -7.41 -19.22 -2.21
N ALA A 54 -6.25 -19.81 -2.51
CA ALA A 54 -4.94 -19.22 -2.25
C ALA A 54 -4.55 -18.15 -3.29
N LEU A 55 -3.73 -17.19 -2.89
CA LEU A 55 -3.22 -16.15 -3.78
C LEU A 55 -2.26 -16.75 -4.82
N HIS A 56 -2.56 -16.50 -6.10
CA HIS A 56 -1.65 -16.75 -7.23
C HIS A 56 -0.99 -15.47 -7.77
N LEU A 57 -0.02 -15.62 -8.69
CA LEU A 57 0.76 -14.53 -9.29
C LEU A 57 -0.09 -13.40 -9.90
N GLY A 58 -1.27 -13.72 -10.46
CA GLY A 58 -2.21 -12.70 -10.93
C GLY A 58 -2.63 -11.69 -9.86
N HIS A 59 -2.87 -12.12 -8.61
CA HIS A 59 -3.17 -11.20 -7.51
C HIS A 59 -1.96 -10.31 -7.18
N ALA A 60 -0.77 -10.91 -7.15
CA ALA A 60 0.47 -10.18 -6.88
C ALA A 60 0.73 -9.11 -7.96
N MET A 61 0.46 -9.42 -9.24
CA MET A 61 0.61 -8.47 -10.34
C MET A 61 -0.36 -7.29 -10.22
N THR A 62 -1.65 -7.55 -9.98
CA THR A 62 -2.65 -6.48 -9.78
C THR A 62 -2.27 -5.60 -8.59
N ALA A 63 -2.00 -6.21 -7.43
CA ALA A 63 -1.63 -5.49 -6.22
C ALA A 63 -0.34 -4.65 -6.41
N ALA A 64 0.65 -5.17 -7.14
CA ALA A 64 1.89 -4.43 -7.43
C ALA A 64 1.64 -3.19 -8.30
N VAL A 65 0.75 -3.27 -9.29
CA VAL A 65 0.39 -2.12 -10.13
C VAL A 65 -0.39 -1.07 -9.33
N GLU A 66 -1.32 -1.50 -8.49
CA GLU A 66 -2.09 -0.61 -7.60
C GLU A 66 -1.20 0.09 -6.55
N ASP A 67 -0.27 -0.66 -5.93
CA ASP A 67 0.72 -0.12 -5.00
C ASP A 67 1.66 0.88 -5.71
N LEU A 68 2.10 0.58 -6.93
CA LEU A 68 2.90 1.50 -7.74
C LEU A 68 2.16 2.82 -8.00
N MET A 69 0.90 2.76 -8.44
CA MET A 69 0.08 3.95 -8.68
C MET A 69 -0.10 4.77 -7.39
N THR A 70 -0.37 4.11 -6.27
CA THR A 70 -0.51 4.75 -4.95
C THR A 70 0.77 5.49 -4.57
N ARG A 71 1.94 4.83 -4.67
CA ARG A 71 3.24 5.44 -4.35
C ARG A 71 3.57 6.60 -5.28
N TYR A 72 3.29 6.46 -6.57
CA TYR A 72 3.49 7.52 -7.56
C TYR A 72 2.70 8.78 -7.22
N HIS A 73 1.40 8.66 -6.91
CA HIS A 73 0.58 9.80 -6.52
C HIS A 73 1.02 10.41 -5.18
N ARG A 74 1.40 9.58 -4.21
CA ARG A 74 1.96 10.04 -2.92
C ARG A 74 3.21 10.90 -3.13
N MET A 75 4.10 10.47 -4.03
CA MET A 75 5.30 11.24 -4.39
C MET A 75 4.99 12.56 -5.11
N ARG A 76 3.81 12.67 -5.72
CA ARG A 76 3.31 13.90 -6.38
C ARG A 76 2.54 14.84 -5.45
N GLY A 77 2.49 14.55 -4.15
CA GLY A 77 1.82 15.39 -3.16
C GLY A 77 0.33 15.13 -2.99
N PHE A 78 -0.18 14.01 -3.52
CA PHE A 78 -1.56 13.61 -3.30
C PHE A 78 -1.69 12.98 -1.91
N GLU A 79 -2.80 13.25 -1.23
CA GLU A 79 -3.23 12.43 -0.09
C GLU A 79 -3.71 11.07 -0.62
N THR A 80 -3.02 10.00 -0.26
CA THR A 80 -3.25 8.67 -0.84
C THR A 80 -3.82 7.66 0.13
N LEU A 81 -4.84 6.92 -0.31
CA LEU A 81 -5.40 5.77 0.40
C LEU A 81 -5.41 4.55 -0.53
N PHE A 82 -4.75 3.48 -0.10
CA PHE A 82 -4.91 2.15 -0.71
C PHE A 82 -5.63 1.27 0.31
N LEU A 83 -6.93 1.07 0.11
CA LEU A 83 -7.80 0.38 1.05
C LEU A 83 -7.98 -1.08 0.61
N PRO A 84 -7.39 -2.06 1.31
CA PRO A 84 -7.70 -3.46 1.08
C PRO A 84 -9.11 -3.79 1.59
N GLY A 85 -9.82 -4.66 0.88
CA GLY A 85 -11.11 -5.20 1.28
C GLY A 85 -11.21 -6.69 0.99
N SER A 86 -12.21 -7.34 1.59
CA SER A 86 -12.55 -8.76 1.37
C SER A 86 -14.06 -8.88 1.12
N ASP A 87 -14.47 -9.73 0.18
CA ASP A 87 -15.88 -9.89 -0.19
C ASP A 87 -16.36 -11.15 0.49
N HIS A 88 -17.20 -10.96 1.51
CA HIS A 88 -17.80 -12.05 2.25
C HIS A 88 -19.24 -12.33 1.80
N ALA A 89 -19.74 -11.64 0.77
CA ALA A 89 -21.02 -11.98 0.14
C ALA A 89 -20.86 -13.21 -0.74
N GLY A 90 -20.85 -14.39 -0.10
CA GLY A 90 -20.83 -15.68 -0.80
C GLY A 90 -22.10 -15.95 -1.61
N ILE A 91 -21.93 -16.71 -2.70
CA ILE A 91 -22.98 -17.53 -3.33
C ILE A 91 -23.06 -18.87 -2.60
#